data_AF-A0A6C2YM10-F1
#
_entry.id   AF-A0A6C2YM10-F1
#
_cell.length_a   1.000
_cell.length_b   1.000
_cell.length_c   1.000
_cell.angle_alpha   90.00
_cell.angle_beta   90.00
_cell.angle_gamma   90.00
#
_symmetry.space_group_name_H-M   'P 1'
#
loop_
_entity.id
_entity.type
_entity.pdbx_description
1 polymer ?
#
loop_
_entity_poly.entity_id
_entity_poly.type
_entity_poly.pdbx_seq_one_letter_code
_entity_poly.pdbx_strand_id
1 'polypeptide(L)'
;MRIMLTVLSLCVLHIPARADPMISLPPALTAQPGRLLRVTAETEGKLVRWVVTGEADLIPLNESGKSAIFSAAVPGVFKVIAYTAKGDIPSEPAVCVVTVGNPTPPAPPTPPIPVPPADPLAAELRALLAADSSPEKGKHVESLCELYRQAQLTADDPAVGTAGALAEILKRSSAALVPPGVIPGVRKRVSEVLNESLPRDAGERLTVESRQRAKATFARIQKALCEAQ
;
A
#
# COMPACT_ATOMS: atom_id res chain seq x y z
N MET A 1 15.51 13.69 75.05
CA MET A 1 16.51 14.25 74.10
C MET A 1 16.78 13.19 73.04
N ARG A 2 16.19 13.29 71.84
CA ARG A 2 16.33 12.31 70.75
C ARG A 2 17.19 12.94 69.66
N ILE A 3 18.38 12.38 69.42
CA ILE A 3 19.32 12.82 68.39
C ILE A 3 18.96 12.07 67.10
N MET A 4 18.56 12.82 66.08
CA MET A 4 18.18 12.32 64.76
C MET A 4 19.42 12.37 63.86
N LEU A 5 19.92 11.20 63.46
CA LEU A 5 21.12 11.03 62.63
C LEU A 5 20.68 10.99 61.16
N THR A 6 20.96 12.05 60.40
CA THR A 6 20.65 12.15 58.97
C THR A 6 21.80 11.54 58.17
N VAL A 7 21.54 10.41 57.51
CA VAL A 7 22.49 9.75 56.59
C VAL A 7 22.38 10.39 55.21
N LEU A 8 23.43 11.12 54.80
CA LEU A 8 23.58 11.68 53.46
C LEU A 8 24.19 10.61 52.54
N SER A 9 23.37 10.02 51.67
CA SER A 9 23.79 9.03 50.67
C SER A 9 24.35 9.75 49.43
N LEU A 10 25.64 9.58 49.17
CA LEU A 10 26.38 10.14 48.05
C LEU A 10 26.28 9.19 46.83
N CYS A 11 25.40 9.50 45.88
CA CYS A 11 25.28 8.76 44.62
C CYS A 11 26.43 9.11 43.67
N VAL A 12 27.39 8.20 43.49
CA VAL A 12 28.44 8.28 42.47
C VAL A 12 27.82 7.91 41.11
N LEU A 13 27.64 8.90 40.24
CA LEU A 13 27.26 8.70 38.84
C LEU A 13 28.37 7.93 38.12
N HIS A 14 28.11 6.66 37.81
CA HIS A 14 28.95 5.86 36.92
C HIS A 14 28.76 6.37 35.48
N ILE A 15 29.76 7.08 34.96
CA ILE A 15 29.87 7.36 33.53
C ILE A 15 30.37 6.06 32.88
N PRO A 16 29.60 5.37 32.03
CA PRO A 16 30.11 4.18 31.35
C PRO A 16 31.24 4.60 30.40
N ALA A 17 32.44 4.07 30.66
CA ALA A 17 33.55 4.15 29.71
C ALA A 17 33.12 3.40 28.44
N ARG A 18 32.93 4.15 27.36
CA ARG A 18 32.67 3.58 26.04
C ARG A 18 33.94 2.85 25.62
N ALA A 19 33.93 1.52 25.68
CA ALA A 19 35.03 0.71 25.19
C ALA A 19 35.29 1.04 23.72
N ASP A 20 36.56 1.21 23.34
CA ASP A 20 36.94 1.45 21.96
C ASP A 20 36.43 0.31 21.06
N PRO A 21 35.87 0.63 19.88
CA PRO A 21 35.28 -0.38 19.02
C PRO A 21 36.37 -1.34 18.51
N MET A 22 36.10 -2.65 18.58
CA MET A 22 37.03 -3.70 18.15
C MET A 22 37.41 -3.61 16.65
N ILE A 23 36.57 -2.95 15.85
CA ILE A 23 36.84 -2.60 14.46
C ILE A 23 36.33 -1.19 14.19
N SER A 24 37.13 -0.41 13.46
CA SER A 24 36.78 0.93 13.01
C SER A 24 36.96 1.06 11.51
N LEU A 25 36.06 1.83 10.88
CA LEU A 25 36.13 2.22 9.48
C LEU A 25 36.08 3.75 9.38
N PRO A 26 36.60 4.33 8.29
CA PRO A 26 36.30 5.72 7.94
C PRO A 26 34.77 5.93 7.89
N PRO A 27 34.24 7.01 8.50
CA PRO A 27 32.79 7.21 8.57
C PRO A 27 32.16 7.46 7.20
N ALA A 28 32.87 8.18 6.33
CA ALA A 28 32.43 8.48 4.98
C ALA A 28 33.61 8.57 4.01
N LEU A 29 33.39 8.14 2.77
CA LEU A 29 34.33 8.25 1.66
C LEU A 29 33.58 8.70 0.40
N THR A 30 34.30 9.34 -0.52
CA THR A 30 33.77 9.75 -1.83
C THR A 30 34.56 9.09 -2.94
N ALA A 31 33.88 8.66 -3.99
CA ALA A 31 34.48 8.05 -5.17
C ALA A 31 33.79 8.54 -6.45
N GLN A 32 34.51 8.48 -7.57
CA GLN A 32 33.92 8.68 -8.88
C GLN A 32 33.36 7.35 -9.40
N PRO A 33 32.26 7.35 -10.19
CA PRO A 33 31.74 6.13 -10.79
C PRO A 33 32.82 5.37 -11.56
N GLY A 34 32.89 4.06 -11.34
CA GLY A 34 33.85 3.15 -11.97
C GLY A 34 35.31 3.27 -11.49
N ARG A 35 35.59 4.11 -10.47
CA ARG A 35 36.94 4.21 -9.88
C ARG A 35 37.09 3.29 -8.67
N LEU A 36 38.27 2.69 -8.57
CA LEU A 36 38.65 1.85 -7.44
C LEU A 36 38.96 2.73 -6.23
N LEU A 37 38.31 2.44 -5.11
CA LEU A 37 38.53 3.07 -3.82
C LEU A 37 39.00 2.02 -2.83
N ARG A 38 40.09 2.30 -2.10
CA ARG A 38 40.53 1.42 -1.01
C ARG A 38 39.83 1.79 0.28
N VAL A 39 39.21 0.81 0.93
CA VAL A 39 38.65 0.90 2.28
C VAL A 39 39.53 0.08 3.21
N THR A 40 39.94 0.67 4.34
CA THR A 40 40.82 0.02 5.31
C THR A 40 40.12 -0.04 6.66
N ALA A 41 40.16 -1.21 7.28
CA ALA A 41 39.65 -1.43 8.63
C ALA A 41 40.78 -1.38 9.65
N GLU A 42 40.59 -0.59 10.71
CA GLU A 42 41.46 -0.58 11.87
C GLU A 42 40.92 -1.59 12.87
N THR A 43 41.71 -2.63 13.16
CA THR A 43 41.30 -3.69 14.08
C THR A 43 42.49 -4.53 14.56
N GLU A 44 42.39 -4.99 15.80
CA GLU A 44 43.26 -6.01 16.39
C GLU A 44 42.86 -7.45 16.00
N GLY A 45 41.68 -7.64 15.38
CA GLY A 45 41.23 -8.94 14.90
C GLY A 45 42.11 -9.49 13.78
N LYS A 46 42.13 -10.83 13.66
CA LYS A 46 42.98 -11.52 12.68
C LYS A 46 42.42 -11.44 11.26
N LEU A 47 41.10 -11.52 11.11
CA LEU A 47 40.40 -11.58 9.83
C LEU A 47 39.26 -10.55 9.81
N VAL A 48 39.11 -9.84 8.69
CA VAL A 48 37.98 -8.93 8.46
C VAL A 48 37.11 -9.48 7.34
N ARG A 49 35.79 -9.49 7.57
CA ARG A 49 34.77 -9.83 6.58
C ARG A 49 34.03 -8.57 6.17
N TRP A 50 33.67 -8.51 4.89
CA TRP A 50 33.14 -7.33 4.25
C TRP A 50 31.81 -7.61 3.58
N VAL A 51 30.91 -6.63 3.64
CA VAL A 51 29.61 -6.63 2.96
C VAL A 51 29.37 -5.24 2.39
N VAL A 52 28.75 -5.16 1.22
CA VAL A 52 28.30 -3.90 0.63
C VAL A 52 26.82 -3.95 0.31
N THR A 53 26.12 -2.83 0.47
CA THR A 53 24.72 -2.70 0.05
C THR A 53 24.62 -2.22 -1.39
N GLY A 54 23.73 -2.81 -2.18
CA GLY A 54 23.49 -2.41 -3.57
C GLY A 54 24.47 -3.07 -4.56
N GLU A 55 24.41 -2.63 -5.82
CA GLU A 55 25.25 -3.18 -6.90
C GLU A 55 26.62 -2.50 -6.91
N ALA A 56 27.56 -3.09 -6.19
CA ALA A 56 28.96 -2.67 -6.13
C ALA A 56 29.89 -3.87 -5.92
N ASP A 57 31.10 -3.76 -6.43
CA ASP A 57 32.17 -4.73 -6.19
C ASP A 57 32.90 -4.37 -4.90
N LEU A 58 33.11 -5.38 -4.05
CA LEU A 58 33.91 -5.26 -2.84
C LEU A 58 34.85 -6.47 -2.70
N ILE A 59 36.14 -6.24 -2.92
CA ILE A 59 37.15 -7.30 -3.03
C ILE A 59 38.21 -7.13 -1.93
N PRO A 60 38.32 -8.05 -0.96
CA PRO A 60 39.40 -8.04 0.02
C PRO A 60 40.77 -8.25 -0.62
N LEU A 61 41.78 -7.47 -0.21
CA LEU A 61 43.09 -7.43 -0.87
C LEU A 61 44.13 -8.44 -0.36
N ASN A 62 43.88 -9.10 0.77
CA ASN A 62 44.82 -10.03 1.39
C ASN A 62 44.10 -11.07 2.25
N GLU A 63 44.85 -12.09 2.71
CA GLU A 63 44.31 -13.16 3.56
C GLU A 63 43.72 -12.63 4.88
N SER A 64 44.30 -11.57 5.45
CA SER A 64 43.76 -10.92 6.66
C SER A 64 42.47 -10.13 6.40
N GLY A 65 42.18 -9.81 5.13
CA GLY A 65 41.06 -8.99 4.72
C GLY A 65 41.08 -7.55 5.27
N LYS A 66 42.14 -7.05 5.91
CA LYS A 66 42.08 -5.72 6.58
C LYS A 66 41.88 -4.52 5.64
N SER A 67 42.03 -4.72 4.33
CA SER A 67 41.64 -3.75 3.33
C SER A 67 40.82 -4.42 2.22
N ALA A 68 39.89 -3.66 1.65
CA ALA A 68 39.12 -4.07 0.49
C ALA A 68 39.13 -2.95 -0.58
N ILE A 69 39.04 -3.36 -1.84
CA ILE A 69 38.76 -2.46 -2.97
C ILE A 69 37.26 -2.42 -3.18
N PHE A 70 36.71 -1.22 -3.10
CA PHE A 70 35.35 -0.89 -3.47
C PHE A 70 35.32 -0.29 -4.89
N SER A 71 34.34 -0.67 -5.68
CA SER A 71 34.04 -0.05 -6.97
C SER A 71 32.54 -0.12 -7.24
N ALA A 72 31.95 0.97 -7.75
CA ALA A 72 30.58 0.95 -8.24
C ALA A 72 30.49 1.74 -9.55
N ALA A 73 29.85 1.16 -10.56
CA ALA A 73 29.66 1.81 -11.86
C ALA A 73 28.55 2.87 -11.83
N VAL A 74 27.58 2.73 -10.92
CA VAL A 74 26.39 3.59 -10.83
C VAL A 74 26.57 4.63 -9.72
N PRO A 75 26.27 5.92 -9.96
CA PRO A 75 26.24 6.93 -8.90
C PRO A 75 25.21 6.56 -7.82
N GLY A 76 25.58 6.74 -6.55
CA GLY A 76 24.73 6.29 -5.45
C GLY A 76 25.39 6.42 -4.08
N VAL A 77 24.62 6.08 -3.03
CA VAL A 77 25.12 5.99 -1.66
C VAL A 77 25.15 4.52 -1.27
N PHE A 78 26.35 4.02 -0.97
CA PHE A 78 26.61 2.63 -0.63
C PHE A 78 27.06 2.54 0.83
N LYS A 79 26.63 1.50 1.54
CA LYS A 79 27.14 1.17 2.88
C LYS A 79 28.11 0.01 2.76
N VAL A 80 29.36 0.26 3.12
CA VAL A 80 30.40 -0.76 3.28
C VAL A 80 30.45 -1.14 4.75
N ILE A 81 30.21 -2.41 5.03
CA ILE A 81 30.12 -2.95 6.39
C ILE A 81 31.27 -3.91 6.59
N ALA A 82 31.98 -3.76 7.70
CA ALA A 82 33.05 -4.66 8.11
C ALA A 82 32.80 -5.20 9.50
N TYR A 83 33.09 -6.48 9.70
CA TYR A 83 33.08 -7.13 11.02
C TYR A 83 34.27 -8.07 11.16
N THR A 84 34.65 -8.31 12.40
CA THR A 84 35.83 -9.10 12.78
C THR A 84 35.51 -9.93 14.04
N ALA A 85 36.48 -10.73 14.49
CA ALA A 85 36.43 -11.40 15.78
C ALA A 85 37.80 -11.36 16.46
N LYS A 86 37.80 -11.31 17.80
CA LYS A 86 38.99 -11.45 18.63
C LYS A 86 38.76 -12.61 19.59
N GLY A 87 39.49 -13.71 19.39
CA GLY A 87 39.16 -14.98 20.05
C GLY A 87 37.77 -15.45 19.60
N ASP A 88 36.92 -15.78 20.57
CA ASP A 88 35.55 -16.27 20.33
C ASP A 88 34.47 -15.17 20.42
N ILE A 89 34.88 -13.91 20.45
CA ILE A 89 33.97 -12.76 20.56
C ILE A 89 33.89 -12.05 19.19
N PRO A 90 32.71 -12.03 18.53
CA PRO A 90 32.51 -11.24 17.31
C PRO A 90 32.40 -9.75 17.61
N SER A 91 32.76 -8.91 16.65
CA SER A 91 32.58 -7.46 16.76
C SER A 91 31.18 -7.04 16.37
N GLU A 92 30.77 -5.89 16.90
CA GLU A 92 29.75 -5.08 16.25
C GLU A 92 30.21 -4.68 14.83
N PRO A 93 29.28 -4.51 13.88
CA PRO A 93 29.61 -4.09 12.53
C PRO A 93 30.07 -2.62 12.52
N ALA A 94 31.24 -2.37 11.93
CA ALA A 94 31.65 -1.03 11.54
C ALA A 94 31.06 -0.70 10.17
N VAL A 95 30.59 0.55 9.99
CA VAL A 95 29.93 1.00 8.76
C VAL A 95 30.66 2.22 8.21
N CYS A 96 31.00 2.17 6.92
CA CYS A 96 31.50 3.27 6.12
C CYS A 96 30.46 3.62 5.04
N VAL A 97 30.11 4.90 4.92
CA VAL A 97 29.24 5.37 3.83
C VAL A 97 30.10 5.82 2.66
N VAL A 98 29.95 5.17 1.50
CA VAL A 98 30.65 5.56 0.27
C VAL A 98 29.67 6.25 -0.67
N THR A 99 29.92 7.53 -0.95
CA THR A 99 29.17 8.32 -1.94
C THR A 99 29.89 8.25 -3.28
N VAL A 100 29.22 7.68 -4.28
CA VAL A 100 29.75 7.53 -5.64
C VAL A 100 29.09 8.56 -6.56
N GLY A 101 29.91 9.41 -7.18
CA GLY A 101 29.46 10.52 -8.00
C GLY A 101 28.66 11.55 -7.20
N ASN A 102 27.80 12.29 -7.92
CA ASN A 102 26.81 13.20 -7.32
C ASN A 102 25.44 12.52 -7.38
N PRO A 103 25.06 11.68 -6.39
CA PRO A 103 23.77 11.04 -6.41
C PRO A 103 22.68 12.10 -6.41
N THR A 104 21.73 11.99 -7.35
CA THR A 104 20.53 12.81 -7.34
C THR A 104 19.78 12.50 -6.03
N PRO A 105 19.32 13.50 -5.26
CA PRO A 105 18.56 13.24 -4.04
C PRO A 105 17.38 12.31 -4.31
N PRO A 106 16.99 11.44 -3.37
CA PRO A 106 15.76 10.65 -3.51
C PRO A 106 14.61 11.60 -3.82
N ALA A 107 13.81 11.28 -4.83
CA ALA A 107 12.61 12.05 -5.12
C ALA A 107 11.71 12.05 -3.86
N PRO A 108 11.09 13.19 -3.51
CA PRO A 108 10.12 13.25 -2.42
C PRO A 108 9.03 12.18 -2.61
N PRO A 109 8.50 11.59 -1.53
CA PRO A 109 7.37 10.68 -1.65
C PRO A 109 6.23 11.40 -2.39
N THR A 110 5.69 10.75 -3.42
CA THR A 110 4.51 11.24 -4.12
C THR A 110 3.39 11.42 -3.09
N PRO A 111 2.73 12.59 -3.00
CA PRO A 111 1.56 12.76 -2.15
C PRO A 111 0.52 11.69 -2.47
N PRO A 112 -0.27 11.21 -1.48
CA PRO A 112 -1.39 10.34 -1.78
C PRO A 112 -2.28 11.05 -2.80
N ILE A 113 -2.58 10.36 -3.91
CA ILE A 113 -3.57 10.83 -4.86
C ILE A 113 -4.87 10.98 -4.07
N PRO A 114 -5.52 12.15 -4.07
CA PRO A 114 -6.82 12.31 -3.44
C PRO A 114 -7.78 11.28 -4.03
N VAL A 115 -8.25 10.34 -3.21
CA VAL A 115 -9.36 9.47 -3.58
C VAL A 115 -10.53 10.41 -3.87
N PRO A 116 -11.16 10.35 -5.07
CA PRO A 116 -12.37 11.12 -5.33
C PRO A 116 -13.37 10.90 -4.18
N PRO A 117 -14.16 11.91 -3.79
CA PRO A 117 -15.18 11.72 -2.76
C PRO A 117 -15.99 10.47 -3.10
N ALA A 118 -15.95 9.45 -2.23
CA ALA A 118 -16.68 8.21 -2.47
C ALA A 118 -18.16 8.58 -2.69
N ASP A 119 -18.78 8.11 -3.77
CA ASP A 119 -20.23 8.29 -3.95
C ASP A 119 -20.91 7.76 -2.68
N PRO A 120 -21.76 8.55 -2.01
CA PRO A 120 -22.47 8.09 -0.81
C PRO A 120 -23.16 6.75 -1.01
N LEU A 121 -23.71 6.50 -2.21
CA LEU A 121 -24.31 5.22 -2.56
C LEU A 121 -23.26 4.10 -2.60
N ALA A 122 -22.07 4.33 -3.17
CA ALA A 122 -21.00 3.33 -3.18
C ALA A 122 -20.53 2.99 -1.76
N ALA A 123 -20.46 3.98 -0.87
CA ALA A 123 -20.13 3.78 0.54
C ALA A 123 -21.20 2.94 1.27
N GLU A 124 -22.48 3.25 1.09
CA GLU A 124 -23.61 2.49 1.64
C GLU A 124 -23.63 1.05 1.14
N LEU A 125 -23.49 0.85 -0.18
CA LEU A 125 -23.49 -0.48 -0.79
C LEU A 125 -22.29 -1.31 -0.33
N ARG A 126 -21.11 -0.70 -0.17
CA ARG A 126 -19.91 -1.37 0.39
C ARG A 126 -20.16 -1.83 1.82
N ALA A 127 -20.77 -0.99 2.66
CA ALA A 127 -21.09 -1.36 4.03
C ALA A 127 -22.10 -2.52 4.09
N LEU A 128 -23.14 -2.49 3.24
CA LEU A 128 -24.13 -3.57 3.13
C LEU A 128 -23.51 -4.88 2.63
N LEU A 129 -22.58 -4.80 1.67
CA LEU A 129 -21.86 -5.97 1.15
C LEU A 129 -20.88 -6.54 2.20
N ALA A 130 -20.23 -5.68 2.98
CA ALA A 130 -19.35 -6.11 4.07
C ALA A 130 -20.13 -6.86 5.17
N ALA A 131 -21.37 -6.44 5.46
CA ALA A 131 -22.25 -7.08 6.43
C ALA A 131 -22.84 -8.43 5.96
N ASP A 132 -22.83 -8.71 4.65
CA ASP A 132 -23.30 -9.97 4.09
C ASP A 132 -22.27 -11.09 4.33
N SER A 133 -22.68 -12.21 4.90
CA SER A 133 -21.79 -13.33 5.21
C SER A 133 -21.62 -14.35 4.08
N SER A 134 -22.33 -14.18 2.96
CA SER A 134 -22.27 -15.12 1.84
C SER A 134 -20.88 -15.13 1.20
N PRO A 135 -20.27 -16.31 0.97
CA PRO A 135 -19.00 -16.41 0.26
C PRO A 135 -19.15 -16.04 -1.24
N GLU A 136 -20.35 -16.05 -1.78
CA GLU A 136 -20.62 -15.76 -3.20
C GLU A 136 -21.05 -14.32 -3.46
N LYS A 137 -21.11 -13.48 -2.42
CA LYS A 137 -21.58 -12.09 -2.52
C LYS A 137 -20.87 -11.27 -3.59
N GLY A 138 -19.57 -11.48 -3.79
CA GLY A 138 -18.79 -10.81 -4.84
C GLY A 138 -19.31 -11.12 -6.24
N LYS A 139 -19.52 -12.42 -6.56
CA LYS A 139 -20.08 -12.86 -7.85
C LYS A 139 -21.46 -12.26 -8.10
N HIS A 140 -22.30 -12.19 -7.05
CA HIS A 140 -23.65 -11.62 -7.19
C HIS A 140 -23.64 -10.11 -7.42
N VAL A 141 -22.72 -9.38 -6.78
CA VAL A 141 -22.56 -7.93 -7.03
C VAL A 141 -22.00 -7.66 -8.43
N GLU A 142 -21.07 -8.49 -8.91
CA GLU A 142 -20.58 -8.44 -10.29
C GLU A 142 -21.73 -8.65 -11.30
N SER A 143 -22.55 -9.68 -11.10
CA SER A 143 -23.75 -9.92 -11.89
C SER A 143 -24.74 -8.74 -11.87
N LEU A 144 -24.92 -8.07 -10.72
CA LEU A 144 -25.73 -6.85 -10.64
C LEU A 144 -25.08 -5.68 -11.40
N CYS A 145 -23.76 -5.51 -11.33
CA CYS A 145 -23.08 -4.45 -12.07
C CYS A 145 -23.32 -4.62 -13.58
N GLU A 146 -23.17 -5.84 -14.11
CA GLU A 146 -23.46 -6.10 -15.53
C GLU A 146 -24.95 -5.94 -15.87
N LEU A 147 -25.86 -6.38 -14.99
CA LEU A 147 -27.29 -6.15 -15.18
C LEU A 147 -27.62 -4.66 -15.34
N TYR A 148 -27.06 -3.78 -14.51
CA TYR A 148 -27.32 -2.34 -14.59
C TYR A 148 -26.60 -1.66 -15.76
N ARG A 149 -25.53 -2.26 -16.27
CA ARG A 149 -24.96 -1.87 -17.56
C ARG A 149 -25.93 -2.16 -18.71
N GLN A 150 -26.51 -3.35 -18.74
CA GLN A 150 -27.49 -3.76 -19.75
C GLN A 150 -28.80 -2.95 -19.62
N ALA A 151 -29.22 -2.65 -18.39
CA ALA A 151 -30.40 -1.83 -18.10
C ALA A 151 -30.37 -0.46 -18.79
N GLN A 152 -29.18 0.14 -18.94
CA GLN A 152 -29.01 1.41 -19.66
C GLN A 152 -29.34 1.26 -21.14
N LEU A 153 -28.95 0.15 -21.76
CA LEU A 153 -29.27 -0.14 -23.16
C LEU A 153 -30.77 -0.41 -23.33
N THR A 154 -31.36 -1.18 -22.41
CA THR A 154 -32.80 -1.45 -22.40
C THR A 154 -33.63 -0.18 -22.22
N ALA A 155 -33.15 0.80 -21.44
CA ALA A 155 -33.83 2.08 -21.26
C ALA A 155 -33.88 2.91 -22.55
N ASP A 156 -32.86 2.79 -23.40
CA ASP A 156 -32.78 3.46 -24.70
C ASP A 156 -33.56 2.73 -25.80
N ASP A 157 -33.94 1.46 -25.58
CA ASP A 157 -34.65 0.66 -26.57
C ASP A 157 -36.08 1.19 -26.83
N PRO A 158 -36.40 1.64 -28.05
CA PRO A 158 -37.72 2.15 -28.39
C PRO A 158 -38.83 1.08 -28.30
N ALA A 159 -38.48 -0.21 -28.35
CA ALA A 159 -39.44 -1.30 -28.16
C ALA A 159 -40.00 -1.36 -26.73
N VAL A 160 -39.31 -0.79 -25.75
CA VAL A 160 -39.75 -0.73 -24.35
C VAL A 160 -40.65 0.49 -24.15
N GLY A 161 -41.95 0.35 -24.38
CA GLY A 161 -42.87 1.50 -24.44
C GLY A 161 -43.29 2.11 -23.10
N THR A 162 -43.25 1.34 -22.00
CA THR A 162 -43.80 1.76 -20.69
C THR A 162 -42.88 1.44 -19.53
N ALA A 163 -43.07 2.15 -18.41
CA ALA A 163 -42.32 1.92 -17.18
C ALA A 163 -42.50 0.49 -16.64
N GLY A 164 -43.71 -0.06 -16.73
CA GLY A 164 -43.99 -1.45 -16.35
C GLY A 164 -43.26 -2.48 -17.20
N ALA A 165 -43.16 -2.25 -18.52
CA ALA A 165 -42.40 -3.14 -19.40
C ALA A 165 -40.90 -3.15 -19.05
N LEU A 166 -40.32 -1.96 -18.79
CA LEU A 166 -38.93 -1.85 -18.34
C LEU A 166 -38.71 -2.56 -17.00
N ALA A 167 -39.59 -2.34 -16.03
CA ALA A 167 -39.49 -2.96 -14.71
C ALA A 167 -39.56 -4.49 -14.78
N GLU A 168 -40.44 -5.06 -15.60
CA GLU A 168 -40.56 -6.51 -15.77
C GLU A 168 -39.35 -7.12 -16.48
N ILE A 169 -38.75 -6.44 -17.46
CA ILE A 169 -37.50 -6.89 -18.09
C ILE A 169 -36.37 -6.94 -17.05
N LEU A 170 -36.24 -5.89 -16.23
CA LEU A 170 -35.20 -5.83 -15.19
C LEU A 170 -35.41 -6.88 -14.10
N LYS A 171 -36.65 -7.05 -13.64
CA LYS A 171 -37.01 -8.07 -12.65
C LYS A 171 -36.69 -9.47 -13.14
N ARG A 172 -37.06 -9.80 -14.39
CA ARG A 172 -36.75 -11.10 -15.02
C ARG A 172 -35.24 -11.32 -15.14
N SER A 173 -34.51 -10.31 -15.63
CA SER A 173 -33.06 -10.38 -15.79
C SER A 173 -32.36 -10.53 -14.43
N SER A 174 -32.83 -9.81 -13.42
CA SER A 174 -32.31 -9.89 -12.04
C SER A 174 -32.54 -11.26 -11.44
N ALA A 175 -33.74 -11.83 -11.60
CA ALA A 175 -34.04 -13.17 -11.11
C ALA A 175 -33.20 -14.26 -11.78
N ALA A 176 -32.82 -14.07 -13.05
CA ALA A 176 -31.98 -15.02 -13.78
C ALA A 176 -30.49 -14.97 -13.36
N LEU A 177 -29.98 -13.77 -13.03
CA LEU A 177 -28.56 -13.56 -12.72
C LEU A 177 -28.25 -13.61 -11.22
N VAL A 178 -29.22 -13.25 -10.37
CA VAL A 178 -29.04 -13.08 -8.94
C VAL A 178 -30.22 -13.72 -8.19
N PRO A 179 -30.03 -14.93 -7.63
CA PRO A 179 -31.10 -15.68 -6.97
C PRO A 179 -31.86 -14.84 -5.93
N PRO A 180 -33.17 -15.07 -5.74
CA PRO A 180 -33.91 -14.40 -4.69
C PRO A 180 -33.25 -14.64 -3.31
N GLY A 181 -33.13 -13.59 -2.50
CA GLY A 181 -32.63 -13.70 -1.12
C GLY A 181 -31.12 -13.55 -0.93
N VAL A 182 -30.30 -13.58 -1.99
CA VAL A 182 -28.87 -13.24 -1.86
C VAL A 182 -28.66 -11.73 -1.81
N ILE A 183 -27.62 -11.28 -1.11
CA ILE A 183 -27.27 -9.85 -0.93
C ILE A 183 -28.49 -8.95 -0.62
N PRO A 184 -29.35 -9.31 0.35
CA PRO A 184 -30.65 -8.67 0.56
C PRO A 184 -30.52 -7.18 0.92
N GLY A 185 -29.47 -6.81 1.66
CA GLY A 185 -29.19 -5.41 1.99
C GLY A 185 -28.91 -4.57 0.74
N VAL A 186 -27.99 -5.03 -0.12
CA VAL A 186 -27.66 -4.40 -1.40
C VAL A 186 -28.90 -4.29 -2.29
N ARG A 187 -29.67 -5.37 -2.45
CA ARG A 187 -30.87 -5.39 -3.29
C ARG A 187 -31.96 -4.44 -2.80
N LYS A 188 -32.15 -4.35 -1.48
CA LYS A 188 -33.09 -3.41 -0.87
C LYS A 188 -32.67 -1.98 -1.18
N ARG A 189 -31.41 -1.63 -0.93
CA ARG A 189 -30.92 -0.26 -1.15
C ARG A 189 -31.00 0.15 -2.62
N VAL A 190 -30.63 -0.74 -3.52
CA VAL A 190 -30.78 -0.51 -4.96
C VAL A 190 -32.24 -0.29 -5.35
N SER A 191 -33.16 -1.09 -4.80
CA SER A 191 -34.61 -0.91 -5.04
C SER A 191 -35.12 0.46 -4.58
N GLU A 192 -34.62 0.98 -3.45
CA GLU A 192 -34.97 2.32 -2.97
C GLU A 192 -34.54 3.42 -3.95
N VAL A 193 -33.30 3.37 -4.43
CA VAL A 193 -32.78 4.32 -5.43
C VAL A 193 -33.60 4.29 -6.72
N LEU A 194 -34.02 3.10 -7.15
CA LEU A 194 -34.90 2.94 -8.31
C LEU A 194 -36.28 3.55 -8.07
N ASN A 195 -36.89 3.31 -6.91
CA ASN A 195 -38.22 3.82 -6.54
C ASN A 195 -38.26 5.35 -6.34
N GLU A 196 -37.12 5.95 -6.03
CA GLU A 196 -36.94 7.41 -5.96
C GLU A 196 -36.84 8.05 -7.36
N SER A 197 -36.34 7.31 -8.36
CA SER A 197 -35.97 7.89 -9.65
C SER A 197 -36.90 7.52 -10.81
N LEU A 198 -37.53 6.34 -10.76
CA LEU A 198 -38.33 5.81 -11.87
C LEU A 198 -39.83 6.12 -11.71
N PRO A 199 -40.57 6.22 -12.84
CA PRO A 199 -42.02 6.33 -12.80
C PRO A 199 -42.66 5.16 -12.04
N ARG A 200 -43.63 5.46 -11.17
CA ARG A 200 -44.31 4.46 -10.33
C ARG A 200 -45.53 3.85 -11.00
N ASP A 201 -46.13 4.54 -11.96
CA ASP A 201 -47.24 4.02 -12.73
C ASP A 201 -46.70 3.11 -13.85
N ALA A 202 -47.02 1.82 -13.78
CA ALA A 202 -46.61 0.83 -14.76
C ALA A 202 -47.15 1.11 -16.18
N GLY A 203 -48.29 1.79 -16.28
CA GLY A 203 -48.91 2.19 -17.55
C GLY A 203 -48.28 3.43 -18.19
N GLU A 204 -47.46 4.17 -17.45
CA GLU A 204 -46.85 5.41 -17.92
C GLU A 204 -45.90 5.13 -19.10
N ARG A 205 -46.05 5.91 -20.17
CA ARG A 205 -45.17 5.82 -21.33
C ARG A 205 -43.78 6.35 -21.01
N LEU A 206 -42.76 5.66 -21.52
CA LEU A 206 -41.38 6.12 -21.41
C LEU A 206 -41.10 7.24 -22.42
N THR A 207 -41.18 8.48 -21.94
CA THR A 207 -40.77 9.68 -22.66
C THR A 207 -39.25 9.75 -22.78
N VAL A 208 -38.74 10.62 -23.65
CA VAL A 208 -37.29 10.87 -23.75
C VAL A 208 -36.70 11.25 -22.40
N GLU A 209 -37.41 12.09 -21.64
CA GLU A 209 -36.94 12.53 -20.32
C GLU A 209 -36.91 11.38 -19.31
N SER A 210 -37.96 10.55 -19.23
CA SER A 210 -37.98 9.44 -18.26
C SER A 210 -36.98 8.35 -18.63
N ARG A 211 -36.67 8.16 -19.92
CA ARG A 211 -35.57 7.29 -20.38
C ARG A 211 -34.20 7.80 -19.96
N GLN A 212 -33.92 9.08 -20.19
CA GLN A 212 -32.65 9.69 -19.78
C GLN A 212 -32.47 9.61 -18.26
N ARG A 213 -33.53 9.84 -17.49
CA ARG A 213 -33.53 9.68 -16.04
C ARG A 213 -33.25 8.25 -15.62
N ALA A 214 -33.95 7.27 -16.20
CA ALA A 214 -33.74 5.85 -15.93
C ALA A 214 -32.30 5.43 -16.22
N LYS A 215 -31.77 5.82 -17.39
CA LYS A 215 -30.39 5.57 -17.80
C LYS A 215 -29.37 6.16 -16.82
N ALA A 216 -29.55 7.41 -16.41
CA ALA A 216 -28.69 8.06 -15.43
C ALA A 216 -28.72 7.32 -14.08
N THR A 217 -29.90 6.90 -13.63
CA THR A 217 -30.05 6.11 -12.39
C THR A 217 -29.36 4.75 -12.51
N PHE A 218 -29.55 4.02 -13.61
CA PHE A 218 -28.87 2.74 -13.83
C PHE A 218 -27.35 2.88 -13.91
N ALA A 219 -26.85 3.93 -14.57
CA ALA A 219 -25.42 4.23 -14.62
C ALA A 219 -24.85 4.54 -13.23
N ARG A 220 -25.58 5.31 -12.41
CA ARG A 220 -25.18 5.60 -11.02
C ARG A 220 -25.13 4.33 -10.18
N ILE A 221 -26.15 3.48 -10.27
CA ILE A 221 -26.20 2.20 -9.54
C ILE A 221 -25.07 1.28 -9.99
N GLN A 222 -24.86 1.12 -11.31
CA GLN A 222 -23.76 0.33 -11.86
C GLN A 222 -22.42 0.79 -11.29
N LYS A 223 -22.12 2.09 -11.41
CA LYS A 223 -20.87 2.67 -10.91
C LYS A 223 -20.70 2.39 -9.42
N ALA A 224 -21.72 2.66 -8.62
CA ALA A 224 -21.67 2.45 -7.17
C ALA A 224 -21.47 0.97 -6.79
N LEU A 225 -22.10 0.03 -7.50
CA LEU A 225 -21.92 -1.41 -7.28
C LEU A 225 -20.51 -1.87 -7.64
N CYS A 226 -19.96 -1.42 -8.76
CA CYS A 226 -18.63 -1.78 -9.20
C CYS A 226 -17.53 -1.17 -8.30
N GLU A 227 -17.75 0.02 -7.74
CA GLU A 227 -16.84 0.63 -6.75
C GLU A 227 -16.95 0.01 -5.35
N ALA A 228 -18.09 -0.59 -5.00
CA ALA A 228 -18.35 -1.16 -3.68
C ALA A 228 -17.69 -2.53 -3.43
N GLN A 229 -17.13 -3.15 -4.49
CA GLN A 229 -16.41 -4.44 -4.42
C GLN A 229 -15.03 -4.28 -3.78
#